data_AF-A0A243S2I5-F1
#
_entry.id   AF-A0A243S2I5-F1
#
_cell.length_a   1.000
_cell.length_b   1.000
_cell.length_c   1.000
_cell.angle_alpha   90.00
_cell.angle_beta   90.00
_cell.angle_gamma   90.00
#
_symmetry.space_group_name_H-M   'P 1'
#
loop_
_entity.id
_entity.type
_entity.pdbx_description
1 polymer ?
#
loop_
_entity_poly.entity_id
_entity_poly.type
_entity_poly.pdbx_seq_one_letter_code
_entity_poly.pdbx_strand_id
1 'polypeptide(L)'
;MRQLCDQLDLLEQGSSREVRIAVEVLIDTGRRPAEASKLPYDCLERDPDGSWVLIYDNHKAQRLGRRLPIGQPTAELIINQQERVRSRFPTTPIAELALFPAQVANPNGTKPLNPNTVSRAHRAWVEELPEFVIPTMVEVDGQPVVKLLPFDEAKIFPYAYRHSYAQRHADAGIHPDVLQRLMDHRQLTTTQRYYRVRDERRREAVDRVTAMQFDRHGNRIWRDVHSLLDSERDRRSIGETSVPYGVCTEPSNVAAGGNACPMRFRCVGCGHFRTDVSYLPDLENYLSDLLRSRERLISTFDADEWARSEAMPSDEEIRRVRRLIARVKEELDDLTPDEQAQIKQAVQVVRSSRSVMLGMPRIGLPPEELRGA
;
A
#
# COMPACT_ATOMS: atom_id res chain seq x y z
N MET A 1 -3.51 -11.78 -11.24
CA MET A 1 -2.83 -10.49 -11.48
C MET A 1 -1.41 -10.67 -11.97
N ARG A 2 -0.49 -11.28 -11.19
CA ARG A 2 0.91 -11.50 -11.63
C ARG A 2 1.00 -12.15 -13.02
N GLN A 3 0.34 -13.29 -13.23
CA GLN A 3 0.27 -13.97 -14.53
C GLN A 3 -0.23 -13.08 -15.69
N LEU A 4 -1.14 -12.13 -15.43
CA LEU A 4 -1.60 -11.20 -16.47
C LEU A 4 -0.52 -10.15 -16.78
N CYS A 5 0.09 -9.57 -15.74
CA CYS A 5 1.14 -8.57 -15.88
C CYS A 5 2.37 -9.14 -16.60
N ASP A 6 2.73 -10.39 -16.32
CA ASP A 6 3.87 -11.08 -16.95
C ASP A 6 3.66 -11.34 -18.45
N GLN A 7 2.44 -11.20 -18.96
CA GLN A 7 2.04 -11.54 -20.33
C GLN A 7 1.54 -10.32 -21.13
N LEU A 8 1.75 -9.10 -20.63
CA LEU A 8 1.32 -7.86 -21.29
C LEU A 8 1.98 -7.62 -22.65
N ASP A 9 3.16 -8.18 -22.87
CA ASP A 9 3.84 -8.11 -24.18
C ASP A 9 3.04 -8.84 -25.27
N LEU A 10 2.33 -9.93 -24.93
CA LEU A 10 1.44 -10.64 -25.87
C LEU A 10 0.25 -9.78 -26.27
N LEU A 11 -0.29 -8.97 -25.34
CA LEU A 11 -1.38 -8.03 -25.66
C LEU A 11 -0.94 -6.99 -26.67
N GLU A 12 0.29 -6.47 -26.56
CA GLU A 12 0.85 -5.53 -27.53
C GLU A 12 1.03 -6.18 -28.90
N GLN A 13 1.56 -7.41 -28.95
CA GLN A 13 1.75 -8.18 -30.19
C GLN A 13 0.43 -8.47 -30.91
N GLY A 14 -0.61 -8.86 -30.17
CA GLY A 14 -1.94 -9.16 -30.72
C GLY A 14 -2.81 -7.94 -31.00
N SER A 15 -2.40 -6.74 -30.57
CA SER A 15 -3.20 -5.52 -30.76
C SER A 15 -2.38 -4.27 -31.07
N SER A 16 -2.04 -3.47 -30.06
CA SER A 16 -1.21 -2.28 -30.18
C SER A 16 -0.64 -1.89 -28.82
N ARG A 17 0.45 -1.11 -28.85
CA ARG A 17 1.06 -0.55 -27.64
C ARG A 17 0.09 0.32 -26.85
N GLU A 18 -0.74 1.11 -27.52
CA GLU A 18 -1.76 1.95 -26.88
C GLU A 18 -2.78 1.12 -26.09
N VAL A 19 -3.18 -0.05 -26.60
CA VAL A 19 -4.09 -0.96 -25.89
C VAL A 19 -3.39 -1.57 -24.67
N ARG A 20 -2.14 -2.03 -24.81
CA ARG A 20 -1.36 -2.57 -23.69
C ARG A 20 -1.26 -1.54 -22.56
N ILE A 21 -0.78 -0.34 -22.86
CA ILE A 21 -0.57 0.70 -21.84
C ILE A 21 -1.91 1.14 -21.23
N ALA A 22 -2.99 1.22 -22.01
CA ALA A 22 -4.31 1.50 -21.47
C ALA A 22 -4.77 0.42 -20.47
N VAL A 23 -4.47 -0.86 -20.72
CA VAL A 23 -4.77 -1.96 -19.78
C VAL A 23 -3.90 -1.86 -18.52
N GLU A 24 -2.61 -1.55 -18.64
CA GLU A 24 -1.73 -1.30 -17.49
C GLU A 24 -2.23 -0.15 -16.62
N VAL A 25 -2.62 0.98 -17.23
CA VAL A 25 -3.23 2.10 -16.51
C VAL A 25 -4.52 1.68 -15.81
N LEU A 26 -5.36 0.85 -16.43
CA LEU A 26 -6.57 0.31 -15.78
C LEU A 26 -6.25 -0.54 -14.55
N ILE A 27 -5.22 -1.39 -14.66
CA ILE A 27 -4.73 -2.23 -13.56
C ILE A 27 -4.25 -1.35 -12.41
N ASP A 28 -3.42 -0.35 -12.70
CA ASP A 28 -2.74 0.46 -11.69
C ASP A 28 -3.66 1.47 -11.01
N THR A 29 -4.64 2.02 -11.71
CA THR A 29 -5.44 3.17 -11.23
C THR A 29 -6.88 2.82 -10.87
N GLY A 30 -7.36 1.65 -11.28
CA GLY A 30 -8.75 1.24 -11.15
C GLY A 30 -9.76 2.18 -11.82
N ARG A 31 -9.32 3.08 -12.72
CA ARG A 31 -10.23 3.95 -13.49
C ARG A 31 -11.17 3.12 -14.35
N ARG A 32 -12.30 3.70 -14.75
CA ARG A 32 -13.20 3.00 -15.68
C ARG A 32 -12.54 2.92 -17.06
N PRO A 33 -12.84 1.90 -17.87
CA PRO A 33 -12.33 1.79 -19.25
C PRO A 33 -12.50 3.07 -20.07
N ALA A 34 -13.66 3.73 -19.95
CA ALA A 34 -13.93 5.00 -20.64
C ALA A 34 -13.14 6.19 -20.10
N GLU A 35 -12.76 6.19 -18.82
CA GLU A 35 -11.96 7.26 -18.20
C GLU A 35 -10.48 7.09 -18.60
N ALA A 36 -9.95 5.86 -18.52
CA ALA A 36 -8.56 5.57 -18.89
C ALA A 36 -8.31 5.73 -20.41
N SER A 37 -9.22 5.23 -21.26
CA SER A 37 -9.02 5.28 -22.73
C SER A 37 -9.09 6.70 -23.30
N LYS A 38 -9.66 7.64 -22.55
CA LYS A 38 -9.88 9.03 -22.98
C LYS A 38 -8.99 10.04 -22.26
N LEU A 39 -7.92 9.58 -21.60
CA LEU A 39 -6.97 10.49 -20.97
C LEU A 39 -6.40 11.46 -22.02
N PRO A 40 -6.38 12.77 -21.73
CA PRO A 40 -5.70 13.74 -22.57
C PRO A 40 -4.19 13.51 -22.48
N TYR A 41 -3.44 14.02 -23.46
CA TYR A 41 -1.99 13.91 -23.48
C TYR A 41 -1.37 14.46 -22.20
N ASP A 42 -1.79 15.64 -21.75
CA ASP A 42 -1.28 16.38 -20.59
C ASP A 42 -1.93 15.94 -19.26
N CYS A 43 -2.23 14.66 -19.11
CA CYS A 43 -2.89 14.10 -17.92
C CYS A 43 -1.98 13.92 -16.69
N LEU A 44 -0.75 14.42 -16.69
CA LEU A 44 0.17 14.28 -15.54
C LEU A 44 0.52 15.63 -14.94
N GLU A 45 0.45 15.69 -13.62
CA GLU A 45 0.95 16.80 -12.81
C GLU A 45 1.84 16.28 -11.68
N ARG A 46 2.59 17.21 -11.07
CA ARG A 46 3.28 16.99 -9.80
C ARG A 46 2.63 17.84 -8.72
N ASP A 47 2.43 17.25 -7.56
CA ASP A 47 2.09 18.02 -6.36
C ASP A 47 3.34 18.71 -5.78
N PRO A 48 3.19 19.65 -4.83
CA PRO A 48 4.31 20.42 -4.26
C PRO A 48 5.42 19.57 -3.63
N ASP A 49 5.10 18.35 -3.19
CA ASP A 49 6.04 17.37 -2.64
C ASP A 49 6.81 16.58 -3.73
N GLY A 50 6.56 16.87 -5.01
CA GLY A 50 7.16 16.20 -6.16
C GLY A 50 6.48 14.90 -6.56
N SER A 51 5.45 14.44 -5.84
CA SER A 51 4.74 13.19 -6.15
C SER A 51 3.84 13.34 -7.39
N TRP A 52 3.68 12.24 -8.12
CA TRP A 52 2.94 12.22 -9.37
C TRP A 52 1.42 12.11 -9.17
N VAL A 53 0.68 12.88 -9.97
CA VAL A 53 -0.78 12.92 -9.97
C VAL A 53 -1.29 12.73 -11.39
N LEU A 54 -2.18 11.75 -11.56
CA LEU A 54 -2.98 11.58 -12.76
C LEU A 54 -4.20 12.51 -12.73
N ILE A 55 -4.35 13.32 -13.76
CA ILE A 55 -5.51 14.15 -14.02
C ILE A 55 -6.44 13.43 -15.00
N TYR A 56 -7.69 13.23 -14.60
CA TYR A 56 -8.67 12.50 -15.43
C TYR A 56 -10.09 13.03 -15.25
N ASP A 57 -10.94 12.74 -16.22
CA ASP A 57 -12.34 13.15 -16.21
C ASP A 57 -13.27 11.99 -15.86
N ASN A 58 -14.07 12.16 -14.81
CA ASN A 58 -15.16 11.25 -14.48
C ASN A 58 -16.43 11.65 -15.25
N HIS A 59 -16.48 11.26 -16.53
CA HIS A 59 -17.61 11.58 -17.40
C HIS A 59 -18.95 11.04 -16.89
N LYS A 60 -18.98 9.89 -16.19
CA LYS A 60 -20.23 9.34 -15.64
C LYS A 60 -20.84 10.25 -14.58
N ALA A 61 -20.01 10.87 -13.76
CA ALA A 61 -20.43 11.76 -12.68
C ALA A 61 -20.34 13.24 -13.05
N GLN A 62 -19.99 13.55 -14.31
CA GLN A 62 -19.78 14.91 -14.83
C GLN A 62 -18.82 15.73 -13.95
N ARG A 63 -17.69 15.13 -13.56
CA ARG A 63 -16.64 15.83 -12.81
C ARG A 63 -15.33 15.74 -13.57
N LEU A 64 -14.85 16.89 -14.02
CA LEU A 64 -13.64 17.02 -14.81
C LEU A 64 -12.44 17.33 -13.92
N GLY A 65 -11.22 17.08 -14.41
CA GLY A 65 -9.97 17.46 -13.73
C GLY A 65 -9.80 16.80 -12.36
N ARG A 66 -10.24 15.56 -12.20
CA ARG A 66 -10.05 14.80 -10.96
C ARG A 66 -8.59 14.42 -10.83
N ARG A 67 -8.06 14.56 -9.63
CA ARG A 67 -6.69 14.24 -9.26
C ARG A 67 -6.66 12.85 -8.64
N LEU A 68 -5.75 11.99 -9.10
CA LEU A 68 -5.48 10.68 -8.52
C LEU A 68 -3.97 10.54 -8.30
N PRO A 69 -3.49 10.41 -7.04
CA PRO A 69 -2.10 10.10 -6.78
C PRO A 69 -1.72 8.77 -7.44
N ILE A 70 -0.57 8.73 -8.11
CA ILE A 70 -0.03 7.52 -8.76
C ILE A 70 1.43 7.29 -8.36
N GLY A 71 1.85 6.03 -8.41
CA GLY A 71 3.24 5.66 -8.18
C GLY A 71 4.15 6.07 -9.33
N GLN A 72 5.46 6.16 -9.05
CA GLN A 72 6.48 6.45 -10.05
C GLN A 72 6.46 5.50 -11.27
N PRO A 73 6.28 4.18 -11.12
CA PRO A 73 6.24 3.28 -12.28
C PRO A 73 5.09 3.60 -13.26
N THR A 74 3.89 3.89 -12.75
CA THR A 74 2.74 4.26 -13.58
C THR A 74 2.95 5.62 -14.25
N ALA A 75 3.61 6.57 -13.58
CA ALA A 75 3.94 7.86 -14.16
C ALA A 75 4.97 7.72 -15.29
N GLU A 76 6.04 6.94 -15.09
CA GLU A 76 7.04 6.65 -16.13
C GLU A 76 6.43 5.95 -17.34
N LEU A 77 5.51 5.00 -17.13
CA LEU A 77 4.74 4.36 -18.19
C LEU A 77 3.97 5.40 -19.04
N ILE A 78 3.30 6.35 -18.38
CA ILE A 78 2.54 7.41 -19.07
C ILE A 78 3.47 8.40 -19.77
N ILE A 79 4.61 8.77 -19.17
CA ILE A 79 5.62 9.66 -19.78
C ILE A 79 6.17 9.05 -21.06
N ASN A 80 6.56 7.78 -21.03
CA ASN A 80 7.04 7.07 -22.22
C ASN A 80 5.98 7.04 -23.34
N GLN A 81 4.71 6.92 -22.96
CA GLN A 81 3.60 7.00 -23.91
C GLN A 81 3.40 8.42 -24.46
N GLN A 82 3.49 9.46 -23.62
CA GLN A 82 3.44 10.87 -24.05
C GLN A 82 4.55 11.15 -25.08
N GLU A 83 5.80 10.79 -24.79
CA GLU A 83 6.93 10.97 -25.71
C GLU A 83 6.69 10.32 -27.07
N ARG A 84 6.14 9.10 -27.08
CA ARG A 84 5.79 8.38 -28.30
C ARG A 84 4.65 9.05 -29.07
N VAL A 85 3.61 9.54 -28.39
CA VAL A 85 2.51 10.26 -29.05
C VAL A 85 3.02 11.56 -29.66
N ARG A 86 3.90 12.28 -28.95
CA ARG A 86 4.52 13.53 -29.44
C ARG A 86 5.37 13.30 -30.67
N SER A 87 6.15 12.21 -30.70
CA SER A 87 6.98 11.88 -31.86
C SER A 87 6.14 11.48 -33.07
N ARG A 88 5.00 10.81 -32.85
CA ARG A 88 4.07 10.43 -33.93
C ARG A 88 3.25 11.59 -34.47
N PHE A 89 2.91 12.57 -33.63
CA PHE A 89 2.09 13.74 -33.99
C PHE A 89 2.80 15.07 -33.67
N PRO A 90 3.93 15.37 -34.34
CA PRO A 90 4.81 16.47 -33.99
C PRO A 90 4.25 17.85 -34.32
N THR A 91 3.14 17.95 -35.05
CA THR A 91 2.50 19.22 -35.42
C THR A 91 1.17 19.46 -34.70
N THR A 92 0.59 18.45 -34.05
CA THR A 92 -0.68 18.61 -33.33
C THR A 92 -0.45 19.39 -32.03
N PRO A 93 -1.30 20.38 -31.69
CA PRO A 93 -1.25 21.06 -30.40
C PRO A 93 -1.38 20.07 -29.23
N ILE A 94 -0.59 20.26 -28.17
CA ILE A 94 -0.55 19.34 -27.01
C ILE A 94 -1.94 19.19 -26.38
N ALA A 95 -2.67 20.29 -26.21
CA ALA A 95 -4.01 20.32 -25.60
C ALA A 95 -5.08 19.54 -26.39
N GLU A 96 -4.82 19.19 -27.66
CA GLU A 96 -5.75 18.43 -28.50
C GLU A 96 -5.38 16.95 -28.60
N LEU A 97 -4.18 16.57 -28.16
CA LEU A 97 -3.69 15.20 -28.27
C LEU A 97 -4.35 14.29 -27.22
N ALA A 98 -4.74 13.10 -27.65
CA ALA A 98 -5.11 12.02 -26.74
C ALA A 98 -3.85 11.27 -26.28
N LEU A 99 -3.80 10.81 -25.02
CA LEU A 99 -2.72 9.95 -24.54
C LEU A 99 -2.70 8.60 -25.28
N PHE A 100 -3.90 8.08 -25.60
CA PHE A 100 -4.09 6.85 -26.37
C PHE A 100 -4.80 7.16 -27.68
N PRO A 101 -4.09 7.62 -28.73
CA PRO A 101 -4.71 7.92 -30.00
C PRO A 101 -5.21 6.63 -30.68
N ALA A 102 -6.43 6.66 -31.23
CA ALA A 102 -6.96 5.58 -32.05
C ALA A 102 -6.04 5.32 -33.26
N GLN A 103 -5.82 4.05 -33.60
CA GLN A 103 -4.87 3.66 -34.66
C GLN A 103 -5.40 3.92 -36.08
N VAL A 104 -6.72 3.94 -36.24
CA VAL A 104 -7.39 4.03 -37.55
C VAL A 104 -8.07 5.38 -37.70
N ALA A 105 -7.97 5.99 -38.89
CA ALA A 105 -8.64 7.24 -39.25
C ALA A 105 -8.41 8.40 -38.26
N ASN A 106 -7.18 8.54 -37.78
CA ASN A 106 -6.76 9.54 -36.79
C ASN A 106 -5.44 10.24 -37.21
N PRO A 107 -5.44 11.00 -38.32
CA PRO A 107 -4.21 11.59 -38.86
C PRO A 107 -3.54 12.60 -37.91
N ASN A 108 -4.31 13.21 -37.01
CA ASN A 108 -3.83 14.24 -36.11
C ASN A 108 -3.64 13.76 -34.66
N GLY A 109 -3.93 12.49 -34.34
CA GLY A 109 -3.77 11.97 -32.98
C GLY A 109 -4.78 12.48 -31.96
N THR A 110 -5.82 13.20 -32.39
CA THR A 110 -6.81 13.84 -31.51
C THR A 110 -7.94 12.91 -31.09
N LYS A 111 -8.18 11.82 -31.82
CA LYS A 111 -9.25 10.87 -31.48
C LYS A 111 -8.72 9.85 -30.46
N PRO A 112 -9.31 9.74 -29.25
CA PRO A 112 -8.88 8.76 -28.26
C PRO A 112 -9.29 7.34 -28.67
N LEU A 113 -8.64 6.36 -28.06
CA LEU A 113 -8.91 4.94 -28.21
C LEU A 113 -10.33 4.64 -27.75
N ASN A 114 -11.05 3.84 -28.53
CA ASN A 114 -12.40 3.42 -28.17
C ASN A 114 -12.32 2.36 -27.04
N PRO A 115 -13.01 2.53 -25.90
CA PRO A 115 -13.02 1.54 -24.82
C PRO A 115 -13.49 0.14 -25.26
N ASN A 116 -14.34 0.06 -26.29
CA ASN A 116 -14.78 -1.23 -26.85
C ASN A 116 -13.65 -1.92 -27.62
N THR A 117 -12.77 -1.16 -28.28
CA THR A 117 -11.56 -1.70 -28.92
C THR A 117 -10.62 -2.29 -27.87
N VAL A 118 -10.40 -1.59 -26.76
CA VAL A 118 -9.63 -2.11 -25.62
C VAL A 118 -10.25 -3.39 -25.10
N SER A 119 -11.57 -3.41 -24.91
CA SER A 119 -12.28 -4.57 -24.35
C SER A 119 -12.24 -5.80 -25.24
N ARG A 120 -12.34 -5.61 -26.57
CA ARG A 120 -12.21 -6.68 -27.56
C ARG A 120 -10.80 -7.25 -27.62
N ALA A 121 -9.79 -6.38 -27.73
CA ALA A 121 -8.40 -6.79 -27.76
C ALA A 121 -7.98 -7.50 -26.46
N HIS A 122 -8.43 -6.97 -25.33
CA HIS A 122 -8.22 -7.57 -24.01
C HIS A 122 -8.86 -8.97 -23.91
N ARG A 123 -10.09 -9.16 -24.40
CA ARG A 123 -10.75 -10.47 -24.41
C ARG A 123 -9.99 -11.48 -25.27
N ALA A 124 -9.64 -11.12 -26.50
CA ALA A 124 -8.88 -11.99 -27.40
C ALA A 124 -7.53 -12.40 -26.77
N TRP A 125 -6.82 -11.44 -26.16
CA TRP A 125 -5.59 -11.72 -25.44
C TRP A 125 -5.80 -12.69 -24.28
N VAL A 126 -6.80 -12.48 -23.41
CA VAL A 126 -7.07 -13.38 -22.27
C VAL A 126 -7.37 -14.81 -22.72
N GLU A 127 -8.11 -14.98 -23.82
CA GLU A 127 -8.45 -16.31 -24.38
C GLU A 127 -7.24 -17.05 -24.97
N GLU A 128 -6.15 -16.35 -25.27
CA GLU A 128 -4.89 -16.94 -25.77
C GLU A 128 -3.91 -17.30 -24.63
N LEU A 129 -4.19 -16.89 -23.39
CA LEU A 129 -3.28 -17.14 -22.27
C LEU A 129 -3.40 -18.57 -21.73
N PRO A 130 -2.32 -19.10 -21.10
CA PRO A 130 -2.41 -20.36 -20.37
C PRO A 130 -3.46 -20.30 -19.26
N GLU A 131 -4.06 -21.46 -18.94
CA GLU A 131 -5.08 -21.58 -17.90
C GLU A 131 -4.62 -20.97 -16.57
N PHE A 132 -5.47 -20.13 -15.99
CA PHE A 132 -5.22 -19.49 -14.70
C PHE A 132 -5.56 -20.45 -13.57
N VAL A 133 -4.57 -20.98 -12.85
CA VAL A 133 -4.81 -21.78 -11.64
C VAL A 133 -4.59 -20.96 -10.38
N ILE A 134 -5.54 -21.02 -9.43
CA ILE A 134 -5.45 -20.28 -8.16
C ILE A 134 -5.62 -21.20 -6.95
N PRO A 135 -4.91 -20.92 -5.83
CA PRO A 135 -5.16 -21.59 -4.55
C PRO A 135 -6.58 -21.28 -4.08
N THR A 136 -7.40 -22.32 -3.97
CA THR A 136 -8.81 -22.25 -3.57
C THR A 136 -9.05 -23.18 -2.40
N MET A 137 -9.68 -22.67 -1.35
CA MET A 137 -10.13 -23.49 -0.22
C MET A 137 -11.34 -24.32 -0.66
N VAL A 138 -11.23 -25.63 -0.56
CA VAL A 138 -12.32 -26.57 -0.81
C VAL A 138 -12.47 -27.51 0.37
N GLU A 139 -13.68 -27.98 0.61
CA GLU A 139 -13.94 -28.99 1.62
C GLU A 139 -13.75 -30.37 1.01
N VAL A 140 -12.89 -31.19 1.63
CA VAL A 140 -12.66 -32.59 1.25
C VAL A 140 -12.81 -33.41 2.52
N ASP A 141 -13.77 -34.33 2.52
CA ASP A 141 -14.07 -35.19 3.68
C ASP A 141 -14.30 -34.41 4.99
N GLY A 142 -14.98 -33.25 4.90
CA GLY A 142 -15.26 -32.40 6.05
C GLY A 142 -14.08 -31.55 6.54
N GLN A 143 -12.93 -31.59 5.84
CA GLN A 143 -11.74 -30.81 6.18
C GLN A 143 -11.47 -29.74 5.12
N PRO A 144 -11.13 -28.50 5.54
CA PRO A 144 -10.79 -27.43 4.62
C PRO A 144 -9.36 -27.64 4.07
N VAL A 145 -9.24 -27.87 2.76
CA VAL A 145 -7.97 -28.11 2.06
C VAL A 145 -7.77 -27.08 0.94
N VAL A 146 -6.54 -26.60 0.75
CA VAL A 146 -6.18 -25.73 -0.39
C VAL A 146 -5.90 -26.61 -1.62
N LYS A 147 -6.64 -26.39 -2.72
CA LYS A 147 -6.32 -26.98 -4.03
C LYS A 147 -6.08 -25.89 -5.06
N LEU A 148 -5.21 -26.17 -6.04
CA LEU A 148 -5.09 -25.32 -7.23
C LEU A 148 -6.23 -25.68 -8.18
N LEU A 149 -7.11 -24.73 -8.43
CA LEU A 149 -8.25 -24.89 -9.33
C LEU A 149 -8.23 -23.84 -10.43
N PRO A 150 -8.77 -24.16 -11.63
CA PRO A 150 -8.93 -23.18 -12.69
C PRO A 150 -9.77 -21.98 -12.24
N PHE A 151 -9.32 -20.80 -12.64
CA PHE A 151 -10.02 -19.54 -12.46
C PHE A 151 -10.86 -19.25 -13.70
N ASP A 152 -12.09 -18.85 -13.46
CA ASP A 152 -13.04 -18.48 -14.50
C ASP A 152 -12.59 -17.22 -15.27
N GLU A 153 -12.09 -17.41 -16.49
CA GLU A 153 -11.61 -16.36 -17.40
C GLU A 153 -12.70 -15.35 -17.80
N ALA A 154 -13.99 -15.71 -17.70
CA ALA A 154 -15.07 -14.77 -17.93
C ALA A 154 -15.02 -13.60 -16.93
N LYS A 155 -14.46 -13.83 -15.73
CA LYS A 155 -14.26 -12.80 -14.69
C LYS A 155 -13.05 -11.90 -14.95
N ILE A 156 -12.24 -12.17 -15.96
CA ILE A 156 -11.13 -11.34 -16.38
C ILE A 156 -11.61 -10.43 -17.51
N PHE A 157 -11.95 -9.18 -17.19
CA PHE A 157 -12.36 -8.16 -18.16
C PHE A 157 -11.95 -6.76 -17.68
N PRO A 158 -11.89 -5.74 -18.55
CA PRO A 158 -11.26 -4.46 -18.19
C PRO A 158 -11.86 -3.77 -16.95
N TYR A 159 -13.18 -3.84 -16.77
CA TYR A 159 -13.83 -3.26 -15.59
C TYR A 159 -13.55 -4.06 -14.30
N ALA A 160 -13.19 -5.35 -14.39
CA ALA A 160 -12.81 -6.14 -13.22
C ALA A 160 -11.56 -5.59 -12.54
N TYR A 161 -10.65 -4.93 -13.28
CA TYR A 161 -9.46 -4.30 -12.69
C TYR A 161 -9.80 -3.20 -11.67
N ARG A 162 -10.96 -2.55 -11.81
CA ARG A 162 -11.47 -1.63 -10.79
C ARG A 162 -11.80 -2.33 -9.47
N HIS A 163 -12.34 -3.56 -9.54
CA HIS A 163 -12.56 -4.39 -8.35
C HIS A 163 -11.22 -4.88 -7.78
N SER A 164 -10.30 -5.35 -8.63
CA SER A 164 -8.97 -5.77 -8.19
C SER A 164 -8.17 -4.63 -7.56
N TYR A 165 -8.26 -3.41 -8.09
CA TYR A 165 -7.66 -2.21 -7.52
C TYR A 165 -8.22 -1.95 -6.11
N ALA A 166 -9.55 -1.93 -5.97
CA ALA A 166 -10.18 -1.71 -4.68
C ALA A 166 -9.83 -2.79 -3.66
N GLN A 167 -9.85 -4.07 -4.07
CA GLN A 167 -9.48 -5.19 -3.22
C GLN A 167 -8.03 -5.10 -2.76
N ARG A 168 -7.08 -4.81 -3.66
CA ARG A 168 -5.65 -4.68 -3.29
C ARG A 168 -5.42 -3.55 -2.28
N HIS A 169 -6.09 -2.41 -2.45
CA HIS A 169 -5.97 -1.30 -1.49
C HIS A 169 -6.60 -1.63 -0.14
N ALA A 170 -7.78 -2.29 -0.15
CA ALA A 170 -8.40 -2.76 1.09
C ALA A 170 -7.53 -3.82 1.82
N ASP A 171 -6.95 -4.75 1.07
CA ASP A 171 -6.04 -5.78 1.61
C ASP A 171 -4.74 -5.16 2.16
N ALA A 172 -4.27 -4.05 1.56
CA ALA A 172 -3.16 -3.25 2.06
C ALA A 172 -3.52 -2.38 3.28
N GLY A 173 -4.77 -2.41 3.75
CA GLY A 173 -5.21 -1.69 4.94
C GLY A 173 -5.57 -0.22 4.70
N ILE A 174 -5.75 0.20 3.45
CA ILE A 174 -6.18 1.58 3.14
C ILE A 174 -7.57 1.82 3.72
N HIS A 175 -7.70 2.89 4.51
CA HIS A 175 -8.95 3.19 5.19
C HIS A 175 -10.08 3.44 4.16
N PRO A 176 -11.32 2.98 4.40
CA PRO A 176 -12.32 2.99 3.33
C PRO A 176 -12.80 4.37 2.87
N ASP A 177 -12.64 5.43 3.66
CA ASP A 177 -12.89 6.80 3.20
C ASP A 177 -11.82 7.28 2.19
N VAL A 178 -10.54 6.94 2.41
CA VAL A 178 -9.43 7.14 1.47
C VAL A 178 -9.72 6.35 0.20
N LEU A 179 -10.07 5.06 0.33
CA LEU A 179 -10.40 4.23 -0.82
C LEU A 179 -11.63 4.77 -1.58
N GLN A 180 -12.61 5.35 -0.89
CA GLN A 180 -13.74 6.03 -1.52
C GLN A 180 -13.27 7.22 -2.38
N ARG A 181 -12.34 8.04 -1.87
CA ARG A 181 -11.76 9.17 -2.60
C ARG A 181 -10.91 8.70 -3.79
N LEU A 182 -10.04 7.69 -3.61
CA LEU A 182 -9.27 7.07 -4.69
C LEU A 182 -10.18 6.52 -5.78
N MET A 183 -11.25 5.82 -5.42
CA MET A 183 -12.26 5.31 -6.34
C MET A 183 -13.16 6.42 -6.91
N ASP A 184 -13.04 7.65 -6.44
CA ASP A 184 -13.84 8.80 -6.84
C ASP A 184 -15.35 8.55 -6.70
N HIS A 185 -15.75 7.97 -5.58
CA HIS A 185 -17.14 7.73 -5.22
C HIS A 185 -17.67 8.80 -4.25
N ARG A 186 -18.94 9.19 -4.42
CA ARG A 186 -19.60 10.14 -3.49
C ARG A 186 -20.07 9.49 -2.19
N GLN A 187 -20.35 8.19 -2.22
CA GLN A 187 -20.87 7.45 -1.07
C GLN A 187 -19.96 6.24 -0.79
N LEU A 188 -19.61 6.06 0.47
CA LEU A 188 -18.81 4.92 0.93
C LEU A 188 -19.45 3.57 0.59
N THR A 189 -20.79 3.48 0.66
CA THR A 189 -21.58 2.30 0.28
C THR A 189 -21.35 1.88 -1.16
N THR A 190 -21.06 2.82 -2.05
CA THR A 190 -20.69 2.51 -3.44
C THR A 190 -19.32 1.83 -3.49
N THR A 191 -18.34 2.30 -2.71
CA THR A 191 -16.99 1.73 -2.63
C THR A 191 -16.99 0.32 -2.03
N GLN A 192 -17.81 0.08 -1.01
CA GLN A 192 -17.94 -1.23 -0.36
C GLN A 192 -18.37 -2.36 -1.33
N ARG A 193 -18.99 -2.04 -2.46
CA ARG A 193 -19.34 -3.02 -3.50
C ARG A 193 -18.14 -3.55 -4.30
N TYR A 194 -16.98 -2.89 -4.21
CA TYR A 194 -15.82 -3.17 -5.06
C TYR A 194 -14.78 -4.07 -4.41
N TYR A 195 -14.83 -4.24 -3.09
CA TYR A 195 -13.93 -5.12 -2.36
C TYR A 195 -14.75 -5.91 -1.35
N ARG A 196 -14.32 -7.15 -1.09
CA ARG A 196 -14.84 -7.92 0.02
C ARG A 196 -14.00 -7.55 1.23
N VAL A 197 -14.67 -7.05 2.26
CA VAL A 197 -14.09 -6.93 3.58
C VAL A 197 -13.86 -8.37 4.06
N ARG A 198 -12.61 -8.79 4.24
CA ARG A 198 -12.33 -9.96 5.08
C ARG A 198 -12.65 -9.53 6.52
N ASP A 199 -13.87 -9.85 6.95
CA ASP A 199 -14.56 -9.51 8.20
C ASP A 199 -14.84 -8.01 8.47
N GLU A 200 -16.10 -7.60 8.48
CA GLU A 200 -16.56 -6.27 8.96
C GLU A 200 -16.02 -5.95 10.37
N ARG A 201 -15.90 -6.98 11.22
CA ARG A 201 -15.24 -6.93 12.53
C ARG A 201 -13.76 -6.53 12.45
N ARG A 202 -13.04 -6.88 11.38
CA ARG A 202 -11.64 -6.50 11.15
C ARG A 202 -11.53 -5.00 10.90
N ARG A 203 -12.43 -4.42 10.11
CA ARG A 203 -12.42 -2.99 9.83
C ARG A 203 -12.63 -2.19 11.11
N GLU A 204 -13.67 -2.50 11.88
CA GLU A 204 -13.89 -1.80 13.15
C GLU A 204 -12.73 -2.01 14.14
N ALA A 205 -12.09 -3.18 14.10
CA ALA A 205 -10.91 -3.44 14.91
C ALA A 205 -9.71 -2.56 14.51
N VAL A 206 -9.43 -2.43 13.21
CA VAL A 206 -8.37 -1.55 12.69
C VAL A 206 -8.67 -0.08 13.01
N ASP A 207 -9.91 0.36 12.82
CA ASP A 207 -10.33 1.74 13.09
C ASP A 207 -10.17 2.07 14.58
N ARG A 208 -10.60 1.17 15.48
CA ARG A 208 -10.44 1.32 16.94
C ARG A 208 -8.97 1.37 17.37
N VAL A 209 -8.10 0.54 16.80
CA VAL A 209 -6.67 0.52 17.12
C VAL A 209 -5.97 1.78 16.58
N THR A 210 -6.32 2.21 15.37
CA THR A 210 -5.73 3.40 14.72
C THR A 210 -6.11 4.70 15.43
N ALA A 211 -7.31 4.78 16.00
CA ALA A 211 -7.73 5.89 16.87
C ALA A 211 -6.84 6.04 18.13
N MET A 212 -6.09 5.00 18.48
CA MET A 212 -5.11 4.98 19.58
C MET A 212 -3.68 4.85 19.06
N GLN A 213 -3.30 5.70 18.08
CA GLN A 213 -1.93 5.80 17.60
C GLN A 213 -1.12 6.84 18.39
N PHE A 214 0.12 6.51 18.68
CA PHE A 214 1.07 7.28 19.47
C PHE A 214 2.35 7.57 18.70
N ASP A 215 2.94 8.74 18.95
CA ASP A 215 4.30 9.05 18.48
C ASP A 215 5.36 8.36 19.37
N ARG A 216 6.63 8.55 19.04
CA ARG A 216 7.76 7.99 19.80
C ARG A 216 7.82 8.42 21.29
N HIS A 217 7.12 9.49 21.65
CA HIS A 217 7.10 10.04 23.01
C HIS A 217 5.86 9.59 23.80
N GLY A 218 4.90 8.91 23.15
CA GLY A 218 3.63 8.50 23.75
C GLY A 218 2.55 9.56 23.67
N ASN A 219 2.67 10.56 22.79
CA ASN A 219 1.61 11.53 22.54
C ASN A 219 0.63 10.96 21.51
N ARG A 220 -0.68 11.14 21.75
CA ARG A 220 -1.70 10.78 20.75
C ARG A 220 -1.58 11.66 19.52
N ILE A 221 -1.57 11.03 18.35
CA ILE A 221 -1.46 11.75 17.07
C ILE A 221 -2.85 12.13 16.53
N TRP A 222 -3.89 11.43 16.99
CA TRP A 222 -5.25 11.54 16.45
C TRP A 222 -5.99 12.85 16.82
N ARG A 223 -5.43 13.73 17.67
CA ARG A 223 -6.08 15.00 18.05
C ARG A 223 -5.88 16.17 17.08
N ASP A 224 -4.92 16.11 16.15
CA ASP A 224 -4.57 17.27 15.30
C ASP A 224 -4.94 17.15 13.81
N VAL A 225 -5.66 16.10 13.39
CA VAL A 225 -5.90 15.82 11.96
C VAL A 225 -7.01 16.69 11.35
N HIS A 226 -7.87 17.33 12.15
CA HIS A 226 -8.94 18.20 11.61
C HIS A 226 -8.41 19.50 10.95
N SER A 227 -7.12 19.82 11.12
CA SER A 227 -6.48 21.03 10.56
C SER A 227 -5.64 20.78 9.30
N LEU A 228 -5.46 19.52 8.88
CA LEU A 228 -4.71 19.17 7.67
C LEU A 228 -5.66 19.03 6.46
N LEU A 229 -5.18 19.45 5.28
CA LEU A 229 -5.92 19.29 4.02
C LEU A 229 -6.19 17.81 3.73
N ASP A 230 -7.38 17.50 3.21
CA ASP A 230 -7.85 16.12 2.97
C ASP A 230 -6.89 15.26 2.11
N SER A 231 -6.06 15.88 1.26
CA SER A 231 -5.03 15.22 0.44
C SER A 231 -3.80 14.73 1.22
N GLU A 232 -3.41 15.44 2.29
CA GLU A 232 -2.30 15.04 3.18
C GLU A 232 -2.67 13.78 3.99
N ARG A 233 -3.95 13.65 4.33
CA ARG A 233 -4.51 12.47 5.02
C ARG A 233 -4.45 11.22 4.16
N ASP A 234 -4.79 11.34 2.87
CA ASP A 234 -4.74 10.24 1.90
C ASP A 234 -3.30 9.78 1.63
N ARG A 235 -2.36 10.72 1.55
CA ARG A 235 -0.92 10.43 1.40
C ARG A 235 -0.34 9.75 2.61
N ARG A 236 -0.65 10.19 3.83
CA ARG A 236 -0.10 9.56 5.04
C ARG A 236 -0.50 8.09 5.16
N SER A 237 -1.73 7.71 4.80
CA SER A 237 -2.14 6.29 4.80
C SER A 237 -1.47 5.43 3.71
N ILE A 238 -0.97 6.03 2.63
CA ILE A 238 -0.15 5.37 1.59
C ILE A 238 1.35 5.43 1.97
N GLY A 239 1.72 6.36 2.85
CA GLY A 239 3.08 6.73 3.23
C GLY A 239 3.58 6.08 4.51
N GLU A 240 3.09 4.90 4.88
CA GLU A 240 3.61 4.14 6.04
C GLU A 240 4.07 2.74 5.64
N THR A 241 5.12 2.25 6.29
CA THR A 241 5.59 0.87 6.13
C THR A 241 5.76 0.22 7.50
N SER A 242 5.53 -1.09 7.58
CA SER A 242 5.68 -1.86 8.82
C SER A 242 7.15 -1.86 9.26
N VAL A 243 7.39 -1.57 10.53
CA VAL A 243 8.73 -1.61 11.15
C VAL A 243 8.63 -2.28 12.52
N PRO A 244 9.75 -2.65 13.17
CA PRO A 244 9.70 -3.21 14.50
C PRO A 244 8.86 -2.35 15.45
N TYR A 245 7.88 -2.98 16.09
CA TYR A 245 7.03 -2.41 17.13
C TYR A 245 6.10 -1.27 16.67
N GLY A 246 5.89 -1.09 15.36
CA GLY A 246 5.06 -0.01 14.86
C GLY A 246 5.09 0.17 13.34
N VAL A 247 4.95 1.42 12.90
CA VAL A 247 5.01 1.82 11.50
C VAL A 247 5.94 3.03 11.34
N CYS A 248 6.53 3.15 10.16
CA CYS A 248 7.43 4.24 9.78
C CYS A 248 6.78 5.09 8.70
N THR A 249 6.76 6.40 8.90
CA THR A 249 6.15 7.36 7.96
C THR A 249 7.19 8.12 7.13
N GLU A 250 8.45 7.71 7.14
CA GLU A 250 9.52 8.41 6.42
C GLU A 250 9.48 8.06 4.93
N PRO A 251 9.24 9.03 4.02
CA PRO A 251 8.96 8.74 2.60
C PRO A 251 10.01 7.87 1.92
N SER A 252 11.31 8.14 2.16
CA SER A 252 12.39 7.36 1.54
C SER A 252 12.43 5.92 2.05
N ASN A 253 12.16 5.69 3.34
CA ASN A 253 12.16 4.34 3.91
C ASN A 253 10.88 3.57 3.52
N VAL A 254 9.75 4.29 3.40
CA VAL A 254 8.48 3.74 2.92
C VAL A 254 8.61 3.28 1.47
N ALA A 255 9.20 4.11 0.61
CA ALA A 255 9.48 3.75 -0.79
C ALA A 255 10.37 2.48 -0.90
N ALA A 256 11.28 2.28 0.05
CA ALA A 256 12.13 1.10 0.14
C ALA A 256 11.50 -0.09 0.92
N GLY A 257 10.22 -0.02 1.26
CA GLY A 257 9.52 -1.09 1.98
C GLY A 257 10.10 -1.39 3.37
N GLY A 258 10.66 -0.38 4.04
CA GLY A 258 11.24 -0.51 5.39
C GLY A 258 12.71 -0.95 5.42
N ASN A 259 13.33 -1.21 4.26
CA ASN A 259 14.67 -1.79 4.19
C ASN A 259 15.82 -0.77 4.05
N ALA A 260 15.53 0.52 3.87
CA ALA A 260 16.55 1.55 3.63
C ALA A 260 16.86 2.43 4.86
N CYS A 261 16.29 2.11 6.02
CA CYS A 261 16.44 2.96 7.22
C CYS A 261 17.89 2.92 7.75
N PRO A 262 18.60 4.07 7.84
CA PRO A 262 19.97 4.12 8.37
C PRO A 262 20.03 3.88 9.88
N MET A 263 18.94 4.13 10.61
CA MET A 263 18.83 3.95 12.06
C MET A 263 18.47 2.51 12.48
N ARG A 264 18.42 1.58 11.51
CA ARG A 264 18.09 0.14 11.61
C ARG A 264 17.80 -0.38 13.04
N PHE A 265 16.54 -0.79 13.28
CA PHE A 265 16.02 -1.30 14.57
C PHE A 265 15.91 -0.29 15.74
N ARG A 266 16.40 0.95 15.61
CA ARG A 266 16.24 2.01 16.64
C ARG A 266 14.99 2.87 16.43
N CYS A 267 13.88 2.26 16.02
CA CYS A 267 12.66 2.97 15.61
C CYS A 267 12.10 3.88 16.71
N VAL A 268 12.13 3.45 17.98
CA VAL A 268 11.69 4.26 19.13
C VAL A 268 12.49 5.57 19.33
N GLY A 269 13.64 5.71 18.67
CA GLY A 269 14.41 6.94 18.62
C GLY A 269 14.02 7.91 17.49
N CYS A 270 13.29 7.43 16.47
CA CYS A 270 13.04 8.14 15.22
C CYS A 270 11.77 9.00 15.24
N GLY A 271 11.82 10.19 14.64
CA GLY A 271 10.66 11.11 14.53
C GLY A 271 9.53 10.63 13.63
N HIS A 272 9.81 9.68 12.74
CA HIS A 272 8.83 9.09 11.82
C HIS A 272 8.21 7.79 12.37
N PHE A 273 8.64 7.35 13.56
CA PHE A 273 8.08 6.17 14.19
C PHE A 273 6.73 6.46 14.83
N ARG A 274 5.81 5.53 14.62
CA ARG A 274 4.44 5.54 15.12
C ARG A 274 4.12 4.16 15.65
N THR A 275 3.41 4.09 16.78
CA THR A 275 2.95 2.83 17.33
C THR A 275 1.48 2.93 17.70
N ASP A 276 0.85 1.81 17.98
CA ASP A 276 -0.54 1.73 18.38
C ASP A 276 -0.70 0.67 19.49
N VAL A 277 -1.87 0.64 20.12
CA VAL A 277 -2.17 -0.29 21.23
C VAL A 277 -1.98 -1.77 20.88
N SER A 278 -2.03 -2.15 19.60
CA SER A 278 -1.81 -3.53 19.18
C SER A 278 -0.35 -3.97 19.23
N TYR A 279 0.61 -3.03 19.28
CA TYR A 279 2.04 -3.31 19.45
C TYR A 279 2.50 -3.31 20.91
N LEU A 280 1.61 -3.00 21.87
CA LEU A 280 1.93 -2.96 23.29
C LEU A 280 2.61 -4.26 23.79
N PRO A 281 2.12 -5.48 23.47
CA PRO A 281 2.81 -6.71 23.88
C PRO A 281 4.22 -6.85 23.29
N ASP A 282 4.43 -6.36 22.06
CA ASP A 282 5.72 -6.45 21.40
C ASP A 282 6.72 -5.46 22.02
N LEU A 283 6.26 -4.27 22.43
CA LEU A 283 7.05 -3.29 23.18
C LEU A 283 7.42 -3.82 24.58
N GLU A 284 6.50 -4.50 25.28
CA GLU A 284 6.78 -5.13 26.58
C GLU A 284 7.80 -6.25 26.47
N ASN A 285 7.70 -7.08 25.43
CA ASN A 285 8.68 -8.10 25.12
C ASN A 285 10.04 -7.47 24.78
N TYR A 286 10.04 -6.41 23.97
CA TYR A 286 11.27 -5.69 23.64
C TYR A 286 11.97 -5.14 24.88
N LEU A 287 11.22 -4.50 25.79
CA LEU A 287 11.76 -4.03 27.06
C LEU A 287 12.33 -5.19 27.90
N SER A 288 11.61 -6.30 27.97
CA SER A 288 12.05 -7.48 28.71
C SER A 288 13.35 -8.05 28.15
N ASP A 289 13.50 -8.09 26.83
CA ASP A 289 14.72 -8.55 26.16
C ASP A 289 15.89 -7.59 26.38
N LEU A 290 15.68 -6.27 26.34
CA LEU A 290 16.72 -5.29 26.68
C LEU A 290 17.22 -5.47 28.12
N LEU A 291 16.31 -5.65 29.08
CA LEU A 291 16.67 -5.86 30.48
C LEU A 291 17.38 -7.18 30.70
N ARG A 292 16.91 -8.26 30.06
CA ARG A 292 17.56 -9.58 30.10
C ARG A 292 18.95 -9.55 29.47
N SER A 293 19.10 -8.86 28.33
CA SER A 293 20.39 -8.70 27.65
C SER A 293 21.38 -7.93 28.53
N ARG A 294 20.93 -6.86 29.19
CA ARG A 294 21.75 -6.10 30.16
C ARG A 294 22.22 -6.98 31.31
N GLU A 295 21.31 -7.74 31.93
CA GLU A 295 21.65 -8.64 33.05
C GLU A 295 22.68 -9.70 32.63
N ARG A 296 22.46 -10.32 31.46
CA ARG A 296 23.40 -11.31 30.91
C ARG A 296 24.79 -10.73 30.68
N LEU A 297 24.88 -9.52 30.11
CA LEU A 297 26.17 -8.88 29.85
C LEU A 297 26.91 -8.51 31.14
N ILE A 298 26.19 -8.04 32.17
CA ILE A 298 26.77 -7.78 33.50
C ILE A 298 27.33 -9.07 34.12
N SER A 299 26.63 -10.19 33.91
CA SER A 299 27.06 -11.52 34.39
C SER A 299 28.12 -12.22 33.51
N THR A 300 28.53 -11.65 32.37
CA THR A 300 29.47 -12.30 31.45
C THR A 300 30.91 -12.00 31.86
N PHE A 301 31.60 -13.02 32.38
CA PHE A 301 32.85 -12.85 33.12
C PHE A 301 34.11 -12.60 32.27
N ASP A 302 34.08 -12.81 30.95
CA ASP A 302 35.28 -12.71 30.10
C ASP A 302 34.99 -12.06 28.73
N ALA A 303 34.91 -10.73 28.72
CA ALA A 303 34.80 -9.92 27.49
C ALA A 303 35.51 -8.59 27.70
N ASP A 304 36.17 -8.10 26.65
CA ASP A 304 36.83 -6.78 26.67
C ASP A 304 35.82 -5.66 26.95
N GLU A 305 36.29 -4.62 27.64
CA GLU A 305 35.45 -3.49 28.05
C GLU A 305 34.76 -2.78 26.88
N TRP A 306 35.46 -2.63 25.75
CA TRP A 306 34.89 -2.00 24.55
C TRP A 306 33.72 -2.83 23.99
N ALA A 307 33.85 -4.16 23.95
CA ALA A 307 32.81 -5.06 23.44
C ALA A 307 31.60 -5.12 24.39
N ARG A 308 31.85 -5.09 25.72
CA ARG A 308 30.78 -4.96 26.71
C ARG A 308 30.04 -3.64 26.54
N SER A 309 30.75 -2.53 26.36
CA SER A 309 30.16 -1.21 26.18
C SER A 309 29.32 -1.10 24.91
N GLU A 310 29.76 -1.66 23.78
CA GLU A 310 29.00 -1.63 22.52
C GLU A 310 27.78 -2.56 22.53
N ALA A 311 27.89 -3.73 23.17
CA ALA A 311 26.79 -4.67 23.29
C ALA A 311 25.73 -4.23 24.33
N MET A 312 26.11 -3.39 25.29
CA MET A 312 25.24 -2.96 26.38
C MET A 312 24.01 -2.21 25.85
N PRO A 313 22.78 -2.66 26.16
CA PRO A 313 21.58 -1.91 25.86
C PRO A 313 21.64 -0.50 26.45
N SER A 314 21.32 0.51 25.64
CA SER A 314 21.38 1.91 26.06
C SER A 314 20.35 2.23 27.16
N ASP A 315 20.78 2.90 28.22
CA ASP A 315 19.87 3.40 29.28
C ASP A 315 18.81 4.36 28.73
N GLU A 316 19.16 5.19 27.75
CA GLU A 316 18.20 6.06 27.06
C GLU A 316 17.12 5.26 26.32
N GLU A 317 17.49 4.18 25.64
CA GLU A 317 16.55 3.32 24.92
C GLU A 317 15.58 2.63 25.88
N ILE A 318 16.11 2.02 26.96
CA ILE A 318 15.29 1.41 28.02
C ILE A 318 14.32 2.43 28.61
N ARG A 319 14.79 3.65 28.93
CA ARG A 319 13.94 4.72 29.47
C ARG A 319 12.84 5.13 28.51
N ARG A 320 13.14 5.26 27.22
CA ARG A 320 12.15 5.63 26.19
C ARG A 320 11.09 4.55 26.00
N VAL A 321 11.50 3.29 25.88
CA VAL A 321 10.56 2.17 25.73
C VAL A 321 9.66 2.07 26.97
N ARG A 322 10.22 2.18 28.18
CA ARG A 322 9.44 2.21 29.43
C ARG A 322 8.40 3.33 29.44
N ARG A 323 8.82 4.55 29.07
CA ARG A 323 7.92 5.72 29.02
C ARG A 323 6.81 5.51 28.01
N LEU A 324 7.13 5.02 26.82
CA LEU A 324 6.14 4.76 25.76
C LEU A 324 5.10 3.73 26.22
N ILE A 325 5.55 2.61 26.80
CA ILE A 325 4.65 1.58 27.37
C ILE A 325 3.76 2.19 28.45
N ALA A 326 4.32 2.97 29.37
CA ALA A 326 3.57 3.59 30.45
C ALA A 326 2.48 4.53 29.92
N ARG A 327 2.80 5.38 28.93
CA ARG A 327 1.84 6.29 28.29
C ARG A 327 0.72 5.57 27.55
N VAL A 328 1.06 4.50 26.82
CA VAL A 328 0.06 3.68 26.11
C VAL A 328 -0.89 3.00 27.11
N LYS A 329 -0.37 2.52 28.24
CA LYS A 329 -1.18 1.90 29.31
C LYS A 329 -2.08 2.91 30.01
N GLU A 330 -1.54 4.05 30.42
CA GLU A 330 -2.30 5.14 31.05
C GLU A 330 -3.51 5.54 30.19
N GLU A 331 -3.29 5.73 28.89
CA GLU A 331 -4.34 6.10 27.93
C GLU A 331 -5.33 4.96 27.63
N LEU A 332 -4.99 3.71 27.94
CA LEU A 332 -5.91 2.57 27.88
C LEU A 332 -6.72 2.46 29.19
N ASP A 333 -6.09 2.72 30.32
CA ASP A 333 -6.69 2.68 31.65
C ASP A 333 -7.70 3.83 31.86
N ASP A 334 -7.50 4.96 31.19
CA ASP A 334 -8.43 6.11 31.17
C ASP A 334 -9.75 5.83 30.43
N LEU A 335 -9.84 4.73 29.69
CA LEU A 335 -11.06 4.34 28.97
C LEU A 335 -12.05 3.60 29.86
N THR A 336 -13.33 3.65 29.50
CA THR A 336 -14.37 2.89 30.21
C THR A 336 -14.13 1.37 30.07
N PRO A 337 -14.62 0.54 31.01
CA PRO A 337 -14.47 -0.91 30.93
C PRO A 337 -14.96 -1.52 29.61
N ASP A 338 -16.05 -0.97 29.04
CA ASP A 338 -16.61 -1.41 27.77
C ASP A 338 -15.71 -1.04 26.58
N GLU A 339 -15.17 0.19 26.56
CA GLU A 339 -14.21 0.62 25.53
C GLU A 339 -12.91 -0.19 25.60
N GLN A 340 -12.40 -0.45 26.82
CA GLN A 340 -11.23 -1.30 27.02
C GLN A 340 -11.47 -2.72 26.48
N ALA A 341 -12.64 -3.31 26.74
CA ALA A 341 -12.99 -4.63 26.22
C ALA A 341 -13.05 -4.66 24.69
N GLN A 342 -13.64 -3.63 24.08
CA GLN A 342 -13.70 -3.49 22.62
C GLN A 342 -12.31 -3.33 22.00
N ILE A 343 -11.43 -2.53 22.60
CA ILE A 343 -10.05 -2.36 22.13
C ILE A 343 -9.24 -3.66 22.28
N LYS A 344 -9.39 -4.39 23.40
CA LYS A 344 -8.74 -5.70 23.57
C LYS A 344 -9.15 -6.69 22.48
N GLN A 345 -10.44 -6.76 22.14
CA GLN A 345 -10.92 -7.58 21.02
C GLN A 345 -10.36 -7.10 19.68
N ALA A 346 -10.33 -5.78 19.46
CA ALA A 346 -9.78 -5.20 18.24
C ALA A 346 -8.28 -5.54 18.06
N VAL A 347 -7.50 -5.43 19.13
CA VAL A 347 -6.08 -5.81 19.17
C VAL A 347 -5.90 -7.29 18.81
N GLN A 348 -6.72 -8.20 19.34
CA GLN A 348 -6.65 -9.62 18.98
C GLN A 348 -6.90 -9.87 17.49
N VAL A 349 -7.91 -9.21 16.92
CA VAL A 349 -8.26 -9.32 15.49
C VAL A 349 -7.15 -8.76 14.60
N VAL A 350 -6.55 -7.62 14.98
CA VAL A 350 -5.42 -7.03 14.22
C VAL A 350 -4.19 -7.94 14.30
N ARG A 351 -3.83 -8.43 15.50
CA ARG A 351 -2.63 -9.26 15.72
C ARG A 351 -2.73 -10.63 15.06
N SER A 352 -3.89 -11.28 15.04
CA SER A 352 -4.07 -12.60 14.39
C SER A 352 -3.77 -12.56 12.88
N SER A 353 -3.97 -11.40 12.26
CA SER A 353 -3.66 -11.18 10.85
C SER A 353 -2.20 -10.86 10.55
N ARG A 354 -1.43 -10.44 11.56
CA ARG A 354 0.00 -10.10 11.44
C ARG A 354 0.92 -11.32 11.55
N SER A 355 0.38 -12.51 11.89
CA SER A 355 1.18 -13.74 12.01
C SER A 355 1.80 -14.24 10.69
N VAL A 356 1.52 -13.58 9.57
CA VAL A 356 2.09 -13.84 8.24
C VAL A 356 3.35 -12.98 7.94
N MET A 357 3.81 -12.14 8.86
CA MET A 357 5.07 -11.41 8.70
C MET A 357 6.28 -12.30 9.03
N LEU A 358 6.81 -12.96 7.99
CA LEU A 358 8.15 -13.54 7.96
C LEU A 358 9.20 -12.44 8.21
N GLY A 359 10.03 -12.63 9.24
CA GLY A 359 11.29 -11.87 9.38
C GLY A 359 11.38 -10.89 10.55
N MET A 360 10.88 -11.21 11.74
CA MET A 360 11.43 -10.57 12.94
C MET A 360 12.84 -11.13 13.22
N PRO A 361 13.90 -10.31 13.23
CA PRO A 361 15.19 -10.77 13.70
C PRO A 361 15.09 -11.05 15.20
N ARG A 362 15.48 -12.25 15.59
CA ARG A 362 15.77 -12.56 16.99
C ARG A 362 16.94 -11.67 17.40
N ILE A 363 16.78 -10.93 18.49
CA ILE A 363 17.82 -10.05 19.02
C ILE A 363 19.09 -10.87 19.22
N GLY A 364 20.16 -10.45 18.55
CA GLY A 364 21.51 -11.01 18.67
C GLY A 364 21.97 -11.77 17.43
N LEU A 365 22.55 -11.04 16.47
CA LEU A 365 23.78 -11.37 15.75
C LEU A 365 24.14 -10.15 14.86
N PRO A 366 25.39 -9.66 14.86
CA PRO A 366 25.82 -8.67 13.88
C PRO A 366 25.75 -9.28 12.46
N PRO A 367 25.56 -8.47 11.41
CA PRO A 367 25.72 -8.93 10.03
C PRO A 367 27.13 -9.50 9.81
N GLU A 368 27.21 -10.67 9.18
CA GLU A 368 28.43 -11.39 8.81
C GLU A 368 29.26 -10.72 7.68
N GLU A 369 29.16 -9.40 7.48
CA GLU A 369 29.84 -8.67 6.40
C GLU A 369 30.99 -7.75 6.86
N LEU A 370 31.67 -8.11 7.94
CA LEU A 370 32.98 -7.55 8.29
C LEU A 370 33.99 -8.64 8.68
N ARG A 371 34.09 -9.70 7.87
CA ARG A 371 35.24 -10.62 7.89
C ARG A 371 35.75 -10.91 6.47
N GLY A 372 36.87 -10.27 6.11
CA GLY A 372 37.75 -10.61 4.99
C GLY A 372 37.35 -9.93 3.68
N ALA A 373 38.20 -9.15 3.00
CA ALA A 373 39.64 -8.95 3.06
C ALA A 373 40.00 -7.54 2.58
#